data_AF-A0A5C8HYY4-F1
#
_entry.id   AF-A0A5C8HYY4-F1
#
_cell.length_a   1.000
_cell.length_b   1.000
_cell.length_c   1.000
_cell.angle_alpha   90.00
_cell.angle_beta   90.00
_cell.angle_gamma   90.00
#
_symmetry.space_group_name_H-M   'P 1'
#
loop_
_entity.id
_entity.type
_entity.pdbx_description
1 polymer ?
#
loop_
_entity_poly.entity_id
_entity_poly.type
_entity_poly.pdbx_seq_one_letter_code
_entity_poly.pdbx_strand_id
1 'polypeptide(L)'
;MTEQDDRTDAETVASTVRRRIVWGYVGGAALIVVAVLLAWWAIANGAATAAPAASMPTTPTASSSPPGSPAASVAPSAGPASSTAPPPAASDAPDASGTPETTTAPVIDAFAVSTTAAECTDDRSATVPLSFTWNTTGAGEAWIGVGTTDASAVPSAAVPPSSGGYTGLAFSCRDEEQLYTLTVRGPGGTTSSSVTVARSLL
;
A
#
# COMPACT_ATOMS: atom_id res chain seq x y z
N MET A 1 -11.84 -4.72 -61.13
CA MET A 1 -12.79 -5.56 -60.37
C MET A 1 -11.94 -6.44 -59.46
N THR A 2 -11.41 -5.86 -58.39
CA THR A 2 -10.43 -6.49 -57.47
C THR A 2 -10.28 -5.60 -56.23
N GLU A 3 -11.32 -5.54 -55.39
CA GLU A 3 -11.28 -4.72 -54.16
C GLU A 3 -12.11 -5.32 -53.02
N GLN A 4 -12.21 -6.66 -52.96
CA GLN A 4 -13.08 -7.35 -52.01
C GLN A 4 -12.37 -8.39 -51.12
N ASP A 5 -11.07 -8.59 -51.27
CA ASP A 5 -10.35 -9.66 -50.56
C ASP A 5 -9.80 -9.26 -49.18
N ASP A 6 -9.55 -7.97 -48.93
CA ASP A 6 -8.83 -7.50 -47.73
C ASP A 6 -9.67 -7.48 -46.43
N ARG A 7 -11.00 -7.56 -46.53
CA ARG A 7 -11.88 -7.40 -45.36
C ARG A 7 -11.97 -8.65 -44.48
N THR A 8 -11.53 -9.80 -44.97
CA THR A 8 -11.78 -11.10 -44.31
C THR A 8 -10.67 -11.52 -43.34
N ASP A 9 -9.48 -10.90 -43.40
CA ASP A 9 -8.36 -11.25 -42.52
C ASP A 9 -8.38 -10.53 -41.17
N ALA A 10 -9.04 -9.36 -41.07
CA ALA A 10 -9.12 -8.61 -39.81
C ALA A 10 -10.02 -9.29 -38.75
N GLU A 11 -11.02 -10.06 -39.16
CA GLU A 11 -11.96 -10.70 -38.23
C GLU A 11 -11.41 -11.98 -37.58
N THR A 12 -10.43 -12.64 -38.22
CA THR A 12 -9.90 -13.93 -37.73
C THR A 12 -8.85 -13.75 -36.62
N VAL A 13 -8.15 -12.61 -36.57
CA VAL A 13 -7.11 -12.35 -35.54
C VAL A 13 -7.71 -12.03 -34.17
N ALA A 14 -8.91 -11.44 -34.12
CA ALA A 14 -9.57 -11.05 -32.87
C ALA A 14 -10.07 -12.23 -32.02
N SER A 15 -10.30 -13.39 -32.63
CA SER A 15 -10.88 -14.57 -31.95
C SER A 15 -9.85 -15.40 -31.17
N THR A 16 -8.58 -15.42 -31.61
CA THR A 16 -7.56 -16.30 -31.00
C THR A 16 -7.02 -15.77 -29.67
N VAL A 17 -7.03 -14.45 -29.46
CA VAL A 17 -6.49 -13.81 -28.24
C VAL A 17 -7.40 -14.05 -27.02
N ARG A 18 -8.73 -14.01 -27.21
CA ARG A 18 -9.69 -14.18 -26.11
C ARG A 18 -9.70 -15.60 -25.54
N ARG A 19 -9.28 -16.61 -26.30
CA ARG A 19 -9.31 -18.01 -25.86
C ARG A 19 -8.12 -18.39 -24.97
N ARG A 20 -7.00 -17.67 -25.01
CA ARG A 20 -5.83 -17.93 -24.15
C ARG A 20 -5.92 -17.28 -22.76
N ILE A 21 -6.64 -16.18 -22.62
CA ILE A 21 -6.78 -15.46 -21.34
C ILE A 21 -7.71 -16.22 -20.37
N VAL A 22 -8.72 -16.92 -20.88
CA VAL A 22 -9.69 -17.66 -20.04
C VAL A 22 -9.06 -18.92 -19.41
N TRP A 23 -8.01 -19.51 -20.02
CA TRP A 23 -7.37 -20.72 -19.49
C TRP A 23 -6.38 -20.44 -18.35
N GLY A 24 -5.79 -19.24 -18.27
CA GLY A 24 -4.88 -18.85 -17.19
C GLY A 24 -5.58 -18.69 -15.83
N TYR A 25 -6.83 -18.18 -15.83
CA TYR A 25 -7.60 -17.96 -14.61
C TYR A 25 -8.01 -19.26 -13.90
N VAL A 26 -8.32 -20.33 -14.66
CA VAL A 26 -8.72 -21.62 -14.07
C VAL A 26 -7.53 -22.32 -13.39
N GLY A 27 -6.31 -22.17 -13.95
CA GLY A 27 -5.09 -22.69 -13.31
C GLY A 27 -4.67 -21.91 -12.06
N GLY A 28 -4.78 -20.58 -12.09
CA GLY A 28 -4.44 -19.73 -10.94
C GLY A 28 -5.40 -19.90 -9.75
N ALA A 29 -6.72 -19.99 -10.01
CA ALA A 29 -7.71 -20.18 -8.95
C ALA A 29 -7.56 -21.53 -8.24
N ALA A 30 -7.22 -22.60 -8.98
CA ALA A 30 -7.00 -23.92 -8.39
C ALA A 30 -5.79 -23.93 -7.43
N LEU A 31 -4.70 -23.22 -7.76
CA LEU A 31 -3.52 -23.14 -6.89
C LEU A 31 -3.81 -22.39 -5.58
N ILE A 32 -4.61 -21.32 -5.63
CA ILE A 32 -4.98 -20.57 -4.42
C ILE A 32 -5.82 -21.43 -3.48
N VAL A 33 -6.78 -22.20 -4.00
CA VAL A 33 -7.61 -23.10 -3.19
C VAL A 33 -6.77 -24.18 -2.50
N VAL A 34 -5.78 -24.76 -3.21
CA VAL A 34 -4.86 -25.75 -2.63
C VAL A 34 -3.98 -25.14 -1.55
N ALA A 35 -3.44 -23.94 -1.76
CA ALA A 35 -2.61 -23.26 -0.77
C ALA A 35 -3.39 -22.93 0.51
N VAL A 36 -4.64 -22.48 0.39
CA VAL A 36 -5.51 -22.20 1.53
C VAL A 36 -5.85 -23.49 2.29
N LEU A 37 -6.17 -24.58 1.58
CA LEU A 37 -6.43 -25.87 2.21
C LEU A 37 -5.20 -26.43 2.94
N LEU A 38 -3.99 -26.27 2.37
CA LEU A 38 -2.74 -26.67 3.02
C LEU A 38 -2.41 -25.83 4.24
N ALA A 39 -2.60 -24.50 4.17
CA ALA A 39 -2.40 -23.61 5.31
C ALA A 39 -3.39 -23.95 6.44
N TRP A 40 -4.65 -24.20 6.10
CA TRP A 40 -5.68 -24.54 7.09
C TRP A 40 -5.42 -25.92 7.73
N TRP A 41 -4.99 -26.90 6.93
CA TRP A 41 -4.59 -28.21 7.44
C TRP A 41 -3.35 -28.14 8.34
N ALA A 42 -2.35 -27.32 8.00
CA ALA A 42 -1.17 -27.12 8.82
C ALA A 42 -1.49 -26.49 10.18
N ILE A 43 -2.48 -25.60 10.24
CA ILE A 43 -2.95 -25.00 11.50
C ILE A 43 -3.74 -26.01 12.32
N ALA A 44 -4.59 -26.82 11.68
CA ALA A 44 -5.41 -27.83 12.37
C ALA A 44 -4.59 -29.03 12.90
N ASN A 45 -3.50 -29.40 12.21
CA ASN A 45 -2.66 -30.56 12.55
C ASN A 45 -1.32 -30.21 13.21
N GLY A 46 -1.08 -28.95 13.59
CA GLY A 46 0.13 -28.48 14.26
C GLY A 46 0.28 -28.95 15.71
N ALA A 47 0.38 -30.26 15.92
CA ALA A 47 0.92 -30.86 17.13
C ALA A 47 2.45 -30.96 17.02
N ALA A 48 3.14 -30.42 18.04
CA ALA A 48 4.52 -30.60 18.47
C ALA A 48 5.55 -31.22 17.49
N THR A 49 6.64 -30.51 17.21
CA THR A 49 7.90 -31.13 16.78
C THR A 49 9.07 -30.53 17.56
N ALA A 50 9.88 -31.45 18.08
CA ALA A 50 10.87 -31.31 19.13
C ALA A 50 12.11 -30.51 18.73
N ALA A 51 12.72 -29.89 19.74
CA ALA A 51 14.07 -29.34 19.69
C ALA A 51 15.12 -30.46 19.56
N PRO A 52 16.15 -30.31 18.70
CA PRO A 52 17.38 -31.07 18.84
C PRO A 52 18.36 -30.32 19.74
N ALA A 53 18.79 -31.00 20.80
CA ALA A 53 19.99 -30.69 21.56
C ALA A 53 21.24 -31.14 20.78
N ALA A 54 22.29 -30.32 20.77
CA ALA A 54 23.68 -30.78 20.61
C ALA A 54 24.65 -29.75 21.20
N SER A 55 25.68 -30.27 21.86
CA SER A 55 26.49 -29.64 22.90
C SER A 55 27.86 -29.12 22.43
N MET A 56 28.27 -27.95 22.97
CA MET A 56 29.62 -27.55 23.48
C MET A 56 30.89 -27.62 22.56
N PRO A 57 32.08 -27.11 22.99
CA PRO A 57 32.47 -25.85 23.65
C PRO A 57 33.67 -25.14 22.96
N THR A 58 34.05 -23.92 23.39
CA THR A 58 35.39 -23.23 23.32
C THR A 58 35.14 -21.72 23.51
N THR A 59 35.87 -20.87 24.22
CA THR A 59 37.04 -20.85 25.13
C THR A 59 36.99 -19.44 25.77
N PRO A 60 37.32 -19.22 27.06
CA PRO A 60 37.27 -17.89 27.65
C PRO A 60 38.48 -17.05 27.22
N THR A 61 38.27 -15.78 26.87
CA THR A 61 39.33 -14.76 26.86
C THR A 61 38.85 -13.56 27.65
N ALA A 62 39.67 -13.17 28.63
CA ALA A 62 39.36 -12.24 29.69
C ALA A 62 39.59 -10.77 29.31
N SER A 63 38.85 -9.93 30.03
CA SER A 63 39.19 -8.60 30.57
C SER A 63 39.72 -7.50 29.66
N SER A 64 38.97 -6.40 29.62
CA SER A 64 39.49 -5.08 29.98
C SER A 64 38.34 -4.19 30.51
N SER A 65 38.46 -3.80 31.78
CA SER A 65 37.57 -2.85 32.47
C SER A 65 37.69 -1.43 31.90
N PRO A 66 36.63 -0.62 32.05
CA PRO A 66 36.82 0.76 32.52
C PRO A 66 36.16 0.98 33.91
N PRO A 67 36.83 1.73 34.82
CA PRO A 67 36.26 2.15 36.10
C PRO A 67 35.52 3.48 35.95
N GLY A 68 34.41 3.67 36.68
CA GLY A 68 33.76 4.98 36.81
C GLY A 68 32.29 4.96 37.23
N SER A 69 32.06 4.72 38.52
CA SER A 69 30.85 5.12 39.27
C SER A 69 31.12 6.51 39.90
N PRO A 70 30.19 7.28 40.53
CA PRO A 70 28.71 7.24 40.64
C PRO A 70 28.03 8.64 40.43
N ALA A 71 26.74 8.74 40.81
CA ALA A 71 25.94 9.93 41.18
C ALA A 71 25.09 10.57 40.05
N ALA A 72 23.83 10.96 40.22
CA ALA A 72 22.89 11.07 41.34
C ALA A 72 21.46 10.84 40.77
N SER A 73 20.57 10.07 41.42
CA SER A 73 19.61 10.52 42.43
C SER A 73 18.90 11.85 42.14
N VAL A 74 17.69 11.77 41.55
CA VAL A 74 16.58 12.67 41.89
C VAL A 74 15.24 11.94 41.74
N ALA A 75 14.59 11.75 42.87
CA ALA A 75 13.20 11.33 43.03
C ALA A 75 12.26 12.58 42.97
N PRO A 76 10.92 12.41 42.99
CA PRO A 76 9.95 13.29 42.32
C PRO A 76 9.57 14.53 43.13
N SER A 77 9.00 15.54 42.46
CA SER A 77 8.25 16.62 43.12
C SER A 77 6.89 16.83 42.48
N ALA A 78 5.90 16.89 43.36
CA ALA A 78 4.48 16.99 43.13
C ALA A 78 4.05 18.40 42.67
N GLY A 79 2.89 18.45 42.01
CA GLY A 79 2.10 19.67 41.88
C GLY A 79 0.66 19.34 41.51
N PRO A 80 -0.30 19.39 42.45
CA PRO A 80 -1.72 19.41 42.13
C PRO A 80 -2.13 20.85 41.82
N ALA A 81 -2.84 21.06 40.72
CA ALA A 81 -3.62 22.27 40.50
C ALA A 81 -5.02 21.86 40.05
N SER A 82 -5.87 21.60 41.05
CA SER A 82 -7.32 21.70 40.89
C SER A 82 -7.65 23.13 40.52
N SER A 83 -8.18 23.36 39.32
CA SER A 83 -8.89 24.60 39.01
C SER A 83 -10.32 24.23 38.63
N THR A 84 -11.21 24.39 39.60
CA THR A 84 -12.66 24.28 39.47
C THR A 84 -13.14 25.48 38.66
N ALA A 85 -13.38 25.29 37.36
CA ALA A 85 -14.09 26.26 36.54
C ALA A 85 -15.62 26.08 36.74
N PRO A 86 -16.40 27.16 36.85
CA PRO A 86 -17.83 27.12 37.13
C PRO A 86 -18.65 26.53 35.95
N PRO A 87 -19.82 25.92 36.22
CA PRO A 87 -20.73 25.46 35.17
C PRO A 87 -21.41 26.67 34.50
N PRO A 88 -21.30 26.85 33.16
CA PRO A 88 -22.22 27.72 32.45
C PRO A 88 -23.58 27.03 32.29
N ALA A 89 -24.61 27.86 32.36
CA ALA A 89 -26.02 27.52 32.41
C ALA A 89 -26.49 26.59 31.28
N ALA A 90 -27.45 25.73 31.61
CA ALA A 90 -28.37 25.16 30.65
C ALA A 90 -29.12 26.29 29.94
N SER A 91 -28.92 26.42 28.63
CA SER A 91 -29.83 27.13 27.74
C SER A 91 -29.73 26.52 26.35
N ASP A 92 -30.91 26.12 25.87
CA ASP A 92 -31.31 25.79 24.52
C ASP A 92 -30.54 24.66 23.82
N ALA A 93 -31.13 23.47 23.88
CA ALA A 93 -30.98 22.48 22.83
C ALA A 93 -31.56 23.07 21.53
N PRO A 94 -30.77 23.30 20.46
CA PRO A 94 -31.35 23.51 19.16
C PRO A 94 -31.98 22.18 18.72
N ASP A 95 -33.22 22.27 18.28
CA ASP A 95 -33.96 21.22 17.59
C ASP A 95 -33.13 20.71 16.41
N ALA A 96 -32.42 19.60 16.61
CA ALA A 96 -31.67 18.92 15.56
C ALA A 96 -32.63 18.03 14.76
N SER A 97 -33.63 18.64 14.13
CA SER A 97 -34.25 18.11 12.92
C SER A 97 -33.26 18.29 11.76
N GLY A 98 -32.06 17.72 11.89
CA GLY A 98 -31.09 17.60 10.81
C GLY A 98 -31.56 16.50 9.88
N THR A 99 -31.89 16.84 8.65
CA THR A 99 -31.93 15.87 7.55
C THR A 99 -30.61 15.08 7.59
N PRO A 100 -30.60 13.73 7.48
CA PRO A 100 -29.36 12.99 7.45
C PRO A 100 -28.54 13.49 6.26
N GLU A 101 -27.52 14.32 6.52
CA GLU A 101 -26.61 14.77 5.48
C GLU A 101 -25.99 13.51 4.89
N THR A 102 -26.31 13.25 3.63
CA THR A 102 -25.81 12.08 2.93
C THR A 102 -24.34 12.36 2.65
N THR A 103 -23.48 11.95 3.57
CA THR A 103 -22.05 12.21 3.47
C THR A 103 -21.51 11.52 2.23
N THR A 104 -21.21 12.32 1.20
CA THR A 104 -20.77 11.78 -0.09
C THR A 104 -19.38 11.17 0.07
N ALA A 105 -19.22 9.93 -0.39
CA ALA A 105 -17.94 9.23 -0.38
C ALA A 105 -16.94 9.90 -1.35
N PRO A 106 -15.65 9.94 -1.02
CA PRO A 106 -14.65 10.48 -1.94
C PRO A 106 -14.49 9.59 -3.18
N VAL A 107 -14.26 10.22 -4.33
CA VAL A 107 -14.09 9.56 -5.62
C VAL A 107 -12.73 9.94 -6.20
N ILE A 108 -12.03 8.95 -6.78
CA ILE A 108 -10.83 9.18 -7.60
C ILE A 108 -11.28 9.18 -9.06
N ASP A 109 -11.40 10.36 -9.66
CA ASP A 109 -11.90 10.53 -11.03
C ASP A 109 -10.88 10.05 -12.06
N ALA A 110 -9.59 10.29 -11.78
CA ALA A 110 -8.49 9.84 -12.61
C ALA A 110 -7.24 9.62 -11.74
N PHE A 111 -6.49 8.56 -12.06
CA PHE A 111 -5.15 8.32 -11.53
C PHE A 111 -4.30 7.70 -12.63
N ALA A 112 -3.20 8.36 -12.98
CA ALA A 112 -2.33 7.96 -14.08
C ALA A 112 -0.86 8.22 -13.74
N VAL A 113 0.01 7.45 -14.37
CA VAL A 113 1.46 7.57 -14.32
C VAL A 113 1.99 7.86 -15.73
N SER A 114 3.10 8.57 -15.84
CA SER A 114 3.71 8.98 -17.12
C SER A 114 4.07 7.81 -18.03
N THR A 115 4.40 6.65 -17.45
CA THR A 115 4.65 5.41 -18.18
C THR A 115 4.29 4.21 -17.30
N THR A 116 3.75 3.16 -17.90
CA THR A 116 3.55 1.85 -17.25
C THR A 116 4.71 0.89 -17.53
N ALA A 117 5.69 1.32 -18.32
CA ALA A 117 6.91 0.58 -18.63
C ALA A 117 8.12 1.46 -18.30
N ALA A 118 8.84 1.12 -17.24
CA ALA A 118 10.05 1.83 -16.83
C ALA A 118 11.25 1.28 -17.59
N GLU A 119 11.88 2.12 -18.38
CA GLU A 119 13.07 1.77 -19.16
C GLU A 119 14.29 1.70 -18.23
N CYS A 120 14.72 0.48 -17.94
CA CYS A 120 15.88 0.20 -17.11
C CYS A 120 17.02 -0.34 -17.97
N THR A 121 18.19 0.27 -17.83
CA THR A 121 19.46 -0.32 -18.28
C THR A 121 19.76 -1.61 -17.47
N ASP A 122 20.73 -2.41 -17.90
CA ASP A 122 21.16 -3.64 -17.17
C ASP A 122 21.65 -3.40 -15.73
N ASP A 123 21.77 -2.15 -15.29
CA ASP A 123 22.04 -1.81 -13.90
C ASP A 123 20.78 -1.93 -13.04
N ARG A 124 20.72 -3.01 -12.25
CA ARG A 124 19.61 -3.25 -11.33
C ARG A 124 19.55 -2.25 -10.18
N SER A 125 20.60 -1.50 -9.86
CA SER A 125 20.58 -0.52 -8.77
C SER A 125 20.04 0.86 -9.20
N ALA A 126 19.78 1.07 -10.49
CA ALA A 126 19.20 2.30 -11.01
C ALA A 126 17.74 2.50 -10.58
N THR A 127 17.29 3.76 -10.66
CA THR A 127 15.89 4.15 -10.49
C THR A 127 15.43 5.03 -11.64
N VAL A 128 14.17 4.88 -12.04
CA VAL A 128 13.55 5.69 -13.11
C VAL A 128 12.54 6.64 -12.49
N PRO A 129 12.69 7.97 -12.62
CA PRO A 129 11.73 8.91 -12.06
C PRO A 129 10.38 8.76 -12.77
N LEU A 130 9.29 8.80 -11.99
CA LEU A 130 7.93 8.72 -12.50
C LEU A 130 7.19 10.02 -12.23
N SER A 131 6.29 10.40 -13.13
CA SER A 131 5.37 11.52 -12.91
C SER A 131 3.95 11.00 -12.80
N PHE A 132 3.25 11.37 -11.73
CA PHE A 132 1.89 10.95 -11.44
C PHE A 132 0.92 12.11 -11.56
N THR A 133 -0.27 11.82 -12.07
CA THR A 133 -1.37 12.79 -12.18
C THR A 133 -2.64 12.16 -11.64
N TRP A 134 -3.44 12.95 -10.92
CA TRP A 134 -4.73 12.51 -10.42
C TRP A 134 -5.69 13.67 -10.19
N ASN A 135 -6.96 13.35 -10.22
CA ASN A 135 -8.04 14.23 -9.81
C ASN A 135 -9.03 13.48 -8.94
N THR A 136 -9.52 14.14 -7.89
CA THR A 136 -10.45 13.55 -6.94
C THR A 136 -11.58 14.51 -6.60
N THR A 137 -12.71 13.96 -6.17
CA THR A 137 -13.89 14.72 -5.76
C THR A 137 -14.31 14.27 -4.36
N GLY A 138 -14.62 15.22 -3.47
CA GLY A 138 -15.07 14.92 -2.10
C GLY A 138 -13.98 14.41 -1.13
N ALA A 139 -12.70 14.45 -1.53
CA ALA A 139 -11.57 14.11 -0.68
C ALA A 139 -11.00 15.34 0.04
N GLY A 140 -10.71 15.21 1.33
CA GLY A 140 -9.99 16.22 2.13
C GLY A 140 -8.51 15.87 2.33
N GLU A 141 -8.18 14.58 2.30
CA GLU A 141 -6.83 14.07 2.51
C GLU A 141 -6.49 13.03 1.43
N ALA A 142 -5.22 12.98 1.01
CA ALA A 142 -4.73 12.01 0.05
C ALA A 142 -3.30 11.54 0.39
N TRP A 143 -3.03 10.28 0.09
CA TRP A 143 -1.73 9.64 0.26
C TRP A 143 -1.39 8.83 -0.97
N ILE A 144 -0.10 8.77 -1.28
CA ILE A 144 0.43 7.87 -2.28
C ILE A 144 1.38 6.87 -1.61
N GLY A 145 1.27 5.61 -2.01
CA GLY A 145 2.01 4.49 -1.45
C GLY A 145 2.60 3.60 -2.52
N VAL A 146 3.69 2.94 -2.18
CA VAL A 146 4.37 1.95 -3.04
C VAL A 146 4.25 0.57 -2.42
N GLY A 147 3.84 -0.43 -3.20
CA GLY A 147 3.70 -1.81 -2.74
C GLY A 147 2.57 -2.06 -1.75
N THR A 148 1.59 -1.16 -1.67
CA THR A 148 0.40 -1.26 -0.80
C THR A 148 -0.87 -1.05 -1.59
N THR A 149 -1.99 -1.64 -1.17
CA THR A 149 -3.35 -1.37 -1.70
C THR A 149 -4.10 -0.30 -0.90
N ASP A 150 -3.52 0.13 0.22
CA ASP A 150 -4.00 1.23 1.05
C ASP A 150 -2.82 2.11 1.46
N ALA A 151 -2.68 3.24 0.76
CA ALA A 151 -1.65 4.23 1.03
C ALA A 151 -1.93 5.03 2.30
N SER A 152 -3.13 5.02 2.86
CA SER A 152 -3.42 5.69 4.14
C SER A 152 -2.84 4.92 5.33
N ALA A 153 -2.71 3.59 5.21
CA ALA A 153 -2.13 2.73 6.24
C ALA A 153 -0.59 2.73 6.19
N VAL A 154 -0.01 2.74 5.00
CA VAL A 154 1.46 2.75 4.78
C VAL A 154 1.81 3.80 3.72
N PRO A 155 1.73 5.11 4.07
CA PRO A 155 2.00 6.17 3.12
C PRO A 155 3.48 6.25 2.79
N SER A 156 3.81 6.34 1.50
CA SER A 156 5.12 6.80 1.06
C SER A 156 5.21 8.33 1.15
N ALA A 157 4.11 9.02 0.82
CA ALA A 157 3.96 10.47 1.02
C ALA A 157 2.50 10.88 1.19
N ALA A 158 2.28 11.95 1.97
CA ALA A 158 1.01 12.70 1.96
C ALA A 158 1.03 13.69 0.79
N VAL A 159 -0.07 13.79 0.06
CA VAL A 159 -0.16 14.54 -1.20
C VAL A 159 -1.48 15.34 -1.27
N PRO A 160 -1.57 16.39 -2.11
CA PRO A 160 -2.84 17.08 -2.31
C PRO A 160 -3.88 16.15 -3.00
N PRO A 161 -5.19 16.41 -2.79
CA PRO A 161 -6.26 15.60 -3.39
C PRO A 161 -6.30 15.65 -4.92
N SER A 162 -5.67 16.63 -5.57
CA SER A 162 -5.46 16.66 -7.02
C SER A 162 -4.04 17.10 -7.35
N SER A 163 -3.45 16.53 -8.40
CA SER A 163 -2.11 16.87 -8.89
C SER A 163 -1.96 16.64 -10.39
N GLY A 164 -1.25 17.55 -11.07
CA GLY A 164 -0.99 17.49 -12.51
C GLY A 164 0.43 17.02 -12.89
N GLY A 165 1.25 16.55 -11.94
CA GLY A 165 2.62 16.13 -12.24
C GLY A 165 3.49 15.92 -11.00
N TYR A 166 3.04 15.06 -10.10
CA TYR A 166 3.81 14.71 -8.90
C TYR A 166 4.98 13.80 -9.25
N THR A 167 6.21 14.20 -8.91
CA THR A 167 7.45 13.49 -9.25
C THR A 167 8.22 12.98 -8.02
N GLY A 168 7.54 12.80 -6.89
CA GLY A 168 8.18 12.39 -5.63
C GLY A 168 8.50 10.90 -5.53
N LEU A 169 8.16 10.10 -6.54
CA LEU A 169 8.37 8.66 -6.57
C LEU A 169 9.14 8.24 -7.82
N ALA A 170 9.86 7.14 -7.68
CA ALA A 170 10.62 6.52 -8.75
C ALA A 170 10.34 5.01 -8.78
N PHE A 171 10.55 4.40 -9.94
CA PHE A 171 10.57 2.97 -10.13
C PHE A 171 11.96 2.41 -9.80
N SER A 172 12.00 1.33 -9.04
CA SER A 172 13.24 0.62 -8.72
C SER A 172 13.53 -0.44 -9.79
N CYS A 173 14.67 -0.32 -10.50
CA CYS A 173 15.04 -1.27 -11.54
C CYS A 173 15.39 -2.67 -11.01
N ARG A 174 15.50 -2.84 -9.68
CA ARG A 174 15.61 -4.16 -9.03
C ARG A 174 14.35 -4.98 -9.23
N ASP A 175 13.21 -4.31 -9.14
CA ASP A 175 11.90 -4.93 -9.17
C ASP A 175 11.47 -5.17 -10.62
N GLU A 176 10.76 -6.27 -10.86
CA GLU A 176 10.16 -6.56 -12.17
C GLU A 176 8.91 -5.72 -12.39
N GLU A 177 8.20 -5.45 -11.30
CA GLU A 177 6.94 -4.75 -11.28
C GLU A 177 6.78 -4.04 -9.94
N GLN A 178 6.19 -2.85 -9.95
CA GLN A 178 5.94 -2.06 -8.76
C GLN A 178 4.53 -1.46 -8.79
N LEU A 179 3.79 -1.71 -7.71
CA LEU A 179 2.44 -1.19 -7.49
C LEU A 179 2.50 0.19 -6.86
N TYR A 180 1.79 1.15 -7.43
CA TYR A 180 1.58 2.49 -6.87
C TYR A 180 0.11 2.68 -6.59
N THR A 181 -0.23 3.13 -5.38
CA THR A 181 -1.62 3.32 -4.95
C THR A 181 -1.84 4.73 -4.45
N LEU A 182 -2.87 5.38 -4.96
CA LEU A 182 -3.43 6.60 -4.42
C LEU A 182 -4.62 6.24 -3.53
N THR A 183 -4.58 6.67 -2.27
CA THR A 183 -5.70 6.54 -1.33
C THR A 183 -6.16 7.92 -0.93
N VAL A 184 -7.47 8.14 -0.95
CA VAL A 184 -8.10 9.42 -0.61
C VAL A 184 -9.12 9.20 0.50
N ARG A 185 -9.19 10.14 1.44
CA ARG A 185 -10.16 10.14 2.52
C ARG A 185 -11.01 11.40 2.47
N GLY A 186 -12.30 11.19 2.63
CA GLY A 186 -13.32 12.22 2.70
C GLY A 186 -14.33 11.89 3.80
N PRO A 187 -15.32 12.74 4.01
CA PRO A 187 -16.27 12.55 5.11
C PRO A 187 -17.12 11.28 4.90
N GLY A 188 -17.33 10.83 3.65
CA GLY A 188 -18.07 9.59 3.34
C GLY A 188 -17.22 8.31 3.29
N GLY A 189 -15.95 8.37 3.70
CA GLY A 189 -15.09 7.18 3.80
C GLY A 189 -13.73 7.33 3.12
N THR A 190 -13.15 6.20 2.72
CA THR A 190 -11.82 6.12 2.07
C THR A 190 -11.93 5.32 0.77
N THR A 191 -11.27 5.79 -0.29
CA THR A 191 -11.24 5.16 -1.61
C THR A 191 -9.79 5.04 -2.07
N SER A 192 -9.43 3.93 -2.72
CA SER A 192 -8.08 3.69 -3.27
C SER A 192 -8.14 3.38 -4.76
N SER A 193 -7.11 3.78 -5.50
CA SER A 193 -6.88 3.41 -6.90
C SER A 193 -5.41 3.09 -7.11
N SER A 194 -5.11 2.07 -7.91
CA SER A 194 -3.75 1.58 -8.10
C SER A 194 -3.36 1.51 -9.57
N VAL A 195 -2.09 1.77 -9.84
CA VAL A 195 -1.45 1.57 -11.14
C VAL A 195 -0.18 0.76 -10.95
N THR A 196 0.12 -0.05 -11.95
CA THR A 196 1.28 -0.94 -11.93
C THR A 196 2.27 -0.49 -13.01
N VAL A 197 3.54 -0.39 -12.64
CA VAL A 197 4.63 -0.10 -13.58
C VAL A 197 5.52 -1.34 -13.65
N ALA A 198 5.76 -1.83 -14.86
CA ALA A 198 6.64 -2.96 -15.11
C ALA A 198 8.00 -2.48 -15.63
N ARG A 199 9.05 -3.26 -15.39
CA ARG A 199 10.36 -3.01 -15.97
C ARG A 199 10.38 -3.38 -17.45
N SER A 200 10.85 -2.47 -18.27
CA SER A 200 11.26 -2.71 -19.66
C SER A 200 12.78 -2.69 -19.73
N LEU A 201 13.36 -3.62 -20.50
CA LEU A 201 14.80 -3.64 -20.78
C LEU A 201 15.06 -2.86 -22.06
N LEU A 202 16.02 -1.93 -22.01
CA LEU A 202 16.50 -1.18 -23.17
C LEU A 202 17.51 -1.98 -24.00
#